data_AF-A0AAW2YB20-F1
#
_entry.id   AF-A0AAW2YB20-F1
#
_cell.length_a   1.000
_cell.length_b   1.000
_cell.length_c   1.000
_cell.angle_alpha   90.00
_cell.angle_beta   90.00
_cell.angle_gamma   90.00
#
_symmetry.space_group_name_H-M   'P 1'
#
loop_
_entity.id
_entity.type
_entity.pdbx_description
1 polymer ?
#
loop_
_entity_poly.entity_id
_entity_poly.type
_entity_poly.pdbx_seq_one_letter_code
_entity_poly.pdbx_strand_id
1 'polypeptide(L)'
;MNFSDMRCDIPELRGDNYKVWKERILLHLGWMDIDYAIRKSKPAPITETSQPDEVDLYEKWERSNRLSVMFIKTKMLASIRGSVDQHNNIRELLKAIDDQFVSS
;
A
#
# COMPACT_ATOMS: atom_id res chain seq x y z
N MET A 1 9.26 23.18 -9.65
CA MET A 1 8.97 22.76 -8.27
C MET A 1 9.73 21.46 -8.05
N ASN A 2 10.77 21.47 -7.21
CA ASN A 2 11.62 20.29 -7.02
C ASN A 2 10.88 19.30 -6.11
N PHE A 3 10.51 18.14 -6.64
CA PHE A 3 9.74 17.13 -5.89
C PHE A 3 10.56 16.55 -4.70
N SER A 4 11.87 16.80 -4.65
CA SER A 4 12.75 16.38 -3.55
C SER A 4 12.49 17.09 -2.22
N ASP A 5 11.88 18.28 -2.24
CA ASP A 5 11.77 19.13 -1.05
C ASP A 5 10.45 18.93 -0.28
N MET A 6 9.50 18.19 -0.85
CA MET A 6 8.26 17.81 -0.17
C MET A 6 8.48 16.51 0.59
N ARG A 7 9.30 16.53 1.63
CA ARG A 7 9.26 15.47 2.66
C ARG A 7 7.87 15.53 3.30
N CYS A 8 6.93 14.75 2.78
CA CYS A 8 5.81 14.31 3.60
C CYS A 8 6.47 13.46 4.68
N ASP A 9 6.73 14.03 5.86
CA ASP A 9 7.15 13.23 7.00
C ASP A 9 5.99 12.30 7.34
N ILE A 10 6.13 11.05 6.89
CA ILE A 10 5.19 9.99 7.22
C ILE A 10 5.60 9.51 8.60
N PRO A 11 4.76 9.73 9.64
CA PRO A 11 5.06 9.22 10.96
C PRO A 11 5.08 7.69 10.94
N GLU A 12 5.75 7.06 11.89
CA GLU A 12 5.52 5.65 12.14
C GLU A 12 4.13 5.44 12.75
N LEU A 13 3.44 4.37 12.37
CA LEU A 13 2.17 4.00 13.00
C LEU A 13 2.43 3.59 14.45
N ARG A 14 1.78 4.27 15.40
CA ARG A 14 1.85 4.03 16.85
C ARG A 14 0.50 3.68 17.48
N GLY A 15 -0.56 3.68 16.67
CA GLY A 15 -1.93 3.36 17.08
C GLY A 15 -2.78 4.62 17.23
N ASP A 16 -2.42 5.50 18.17
CA ASP A 16 -3.12 6.77 18.43
C ASP A 16 -3.13 7.73 17.22
N ASN A 17 -2.16 7.59 16.32
CA ASN A 17 -2.00 8.41 15.13
C ASN A 17 -2.56 7.79 13.85
N TYR A 18 -3.32 6.69 13.92
CA TYR A 18 -3.74 5.91 12.75
C TYR A 18 -4.41 6.75 11.65
N LYS A 19 -5.35 7.65 11.99
CA LYS A 19 -6.05 8.48 11.00
C LYS A 19 -5.08 9.35 10.19
N VAL A 20 -4.17 10.05 10.88
CA VAL A 20 -3.14 10.90 10.27
C VAL A 20 -2.14 10.06 9.48
N TRP A 21 -1.72 8.93 10.04
CA TRP A 21 -0.79 8.01 9.39
C TRP A 21 -1.34 7.50 8.05
N LYS A 22 -2.60 7.05 8.03
CA LYS A 22 -3.26 6.50 6.84
C LYS A 22 -3.35 7.55 5.73
N GLU A 23 -3.76 8.78 6.07
CA GLU A 23 -3.82 9.89 5.11
C GLU A 23 -2.44 10.16 4.49
N ARG A 24 -1.39 10.25 5.32
CA ARG A 24 -0.01 10.52 4.86
C ARG A 24 0.55 9.40 3.99
N ILE A 25 0.29 8.14 4.36
CA ILE A 25 0.68 6.97 3.58
C ILE A 25 0.00 6.98 2.20
N LEU A 26 -1.33 7.14 2.15
CA LEU A 26 -2.06 7.10 0.89
C LEU A 26 -1.66 8.24 -0.05
N LEU A 27 -1.45 9.45 0.50
CA LEU A 27 -0.95 10.59 -0.25
C LEU A 27 0.43 10.30 -0.85
N HIS A 28 1.36 9.73 -0.07
CA HIS A 28 2.70 9.41 -0.56
C HIS A 28 2.69 8.31 -1.62
N LEU A 29 1.89 7.26 -1.46
CA LEU A 29 1.74 6.20 -2.47
C LEU A 29 1.19 6.75 -3.78
N GLY A 30 0.24 7.69 -3.72
CA GLY A 30 -0.28 8.40 -4.89
C GLY A 30 0.77 9.28 -5.57
N TRP A 31 1.55 10.04 -4.79
CA TRP A 31 2.65 10.86 -5.34
C TRP A 31 3.75 10.04 -6.02
N MET A 32 4.01 8.84 -5.50
CA MET A 32 4.99 7.92 -6.07
C MET A 32 4.43 7.10 -7.25
N ASP A 33 3.17 7.28 -7.63
CA ASP A 33 2.44 6.51 -8.66
C ASP A 33 2.52 4.98 -8.43
N ILE A 34 2.49 4.56 -7.16
CA ILE A 34 2.47 3.14 -6.78
C ILE A 34 1.16 2.74 -6.11
N ASP A 35 0.11 3.56 -6.23
CA ASP A 35 -1.21 3.34 -5.64
C ASP A 35 -2.18 2.53 -6.53
N TYR A 36 -1.73 2.10 -7.72
CA TYR A 36 -2.58 1.44 -8.71
C TYR A 36 -3.34 0.23 -8.16
N ALA A 37 -2.69 -0.64 -7.40
CA ALA A 37 -3.30 -1.82 -6.77
C ALA A 37 -4.27 -1.47 -5.63
N ILE A 38 -4.18 -0.25 -5.09
CA ILE A 38 -5.17 0.27 -4.14
C ILE A 38 -6.43 0.69 -4.91
N ARG A 39 -6.29 1.33 -6.07
CA ARG A 39 -7.42 1.84 -6.87
C ARG A 39 -8.10 0.79 -7.74
N LYS A 40 -7.38 -0.23 -8.22
CA LYS A 40 -7.89 -1.26 -9.14
C LYS A 40 -7.86 -2.65 -8.51
N SER A 41 -8.89 -3.46 -8.81
CA SER A 41 -8.95 -4.86 -8.42
C SER A 41 -7.79 -5.65 -9.03
N LYS A 42 -7.41 -6.75 -8.38
CA LYS A 42 -6.38 -7.65 -8.92
C LYS A 42 -6.82 -8.16 -10.31
N PRO A 43 -6.00 -7.97 -11.35
CA PRO A 43 -6.29 -8.51 -12.67
C PRO A 43 -6.23 -10.04 -12.67
N ALA A 44 -6.74 -10.66 -13.72
CA ALA A 44 -6.63 -12.11 -13.90
C ALA A 44 -5.14 -12.51 -13.98
N PRO A 45 -4.77 -13.71 -13.50
CA PRO A 45 -3.42 -14.24 -13.70
C PRO A 45 -3.06 -14.29 -15.18
N ILE A 46 -1.81 -13.96 -15.50
CA ILE A 46 -1.27 -14.11 -16.85
C ILE A 46 -1.30 -15.60 -17.23
N THR A 47 -1.69 -15.87 -18.47
CA THR A 47 -1.68 -17.20 -19.10
C THR A 47 -0.88 -17.16 -20.40
N GLU A 48 -0.59 -18.32 -20.99
CA GLU A 48 0.12 -18.41 -22.27
C GLU A 48 -0.59 -17.69 -23.43
N THR A 49 -1.90 -17.47 -23.31
CA THR A 49 -2.73 -16.81 -24.32
C THR A 49 -3.03 -15.36 -24.01
N SER A 50 -2.46 -14.81 -22.94
CA SER A 50 -2.69 -13.42 -22.53
C SER A 50 -2.17 -12.44 -23.57
N GLN A 51 -2.94 -11.39 -23.82
CA GLN A 51 -2.53 -10.32 -24.72
C GLN A 51 -1.46 -9.43 -24.05
N PRO A 52 -0.59 -8.75 -24.83
CA PRO A 52 0.42 -7.85 -24.27
C PRO A 52 -0.15 -6.82 -23.28
N ASP A 53 -1.29 -6.21 -23.59
CA ASP A 53 -1.94 -5.23 -22.71
C ASP A 53 -2.39 -5.85 -21.36
N GLU A 54 -2.76 -7.13 -21.34
CA GLU A 54 -3.15 -7.84 -20.11
C GLU A 54 -1.93 -8.14 -19.23
N VAL A 55 -0.80 -8.48 -19.87
CA VAL A 55 0.50 -8.68 -19.20
C VAL A 55 0.96 -7.36 -18.56
N ASP A 56 0.96 -6.27 -19.33
CA ASP A 56 1.34 -4.93 -18.84
C ASP A 56 0.46 -4.48 -17.66
N LEU A 57 -0.84 -4.73 -17.75
CA LEU A 57 -1.79 -4.42 -16.68
C LEU A 57 -1.48 -5.22 -15.41
N TYR A 58 -1.20 -6.51 -15.54
CA TYR A 58 -0.84 -7.38 -14.42
C TYR A 58 0.48 -6.96 -13.79
N GLU A 59 1.51 -6.72 -14.58
CA GLU A 59 2.83 -6.30 -14.08
C GLU A 59 2.76 -4.93 -13.38
N LYS A 60 2.01 -3.98 -13.94
CA LYS A 60 1.75 -2.69 -13.30
C LYS A 60 1.06 -2.85 -11.96
N TRP A 61 0.03 -3.71 -11.89
CA TRP A 61 -0.66 -4.01 -10.64
C TRP A 61 0.24 -4.68 -9.62
N GLU A 62 1.00 -5.70 -10.03
CA GLU A 62 1.88 -6.47 -9.14
C GLU A 62 3.02 -5.60 -8.59
N ARG A 63 3.61 -4.74 -9.43
CA ARG A 63 4.62 -3.77 -9.00
C ARG A 63 4.06 -2.82 -7.94
N SER A 64 2.90 -2.23 -8.20
CA SER A 64 2.23 -1.32 -7.27
C SER A 64 1.88 -2.01 -5.95
N ASN A 65 1.36 -3.24 -6.01
CA ASN A 65 1.02 -4.06 -4.85
C ASN A 65 2.26 -4.34 -3.99
N ARG A 66 3.32 -4.89 -4.58
CA ARG A 66 4.56 -5.26 -3.88
C ARG A 66 5.22 -4.06 -3.21
N LEU A 67 5.38 -2.96 -3.94
CA LEU A 67 6.04 -1.76 -3.43
C LEU A 67 5.24 -1.11 -2.30
N SER A 68 3.91 -1.02 -2.44
CA SER A 68 3.04 -0.48 -1.40
C SER A 68 3.08 -1.30 -0.12
N VAL A 69 3.02 -2.65 -0.23
CA VAL A 69 3.09 -3.55 0.93
C VAL A 69 4.42 -3.38 1.67
N MET A 70 5.54 -3.37 0.93
CA MET A 70 6.87 -3.18 1.53
C MET A 70 6.96 -1.82 2.21
N PHE A 71 6.50 -0.75 1.56
CA PHE A 71 6.56 0.60 2.10
C PHE A 71 5.72 0.78 3.37
N ILE A 72 4.49 0.27 3.39
CA ILE A 72 3.66 0.32 4.60
C ILE A 72 4.35 -0.41 5.76
N LYS A 73 4.90 -1.60 5.51
CA LYS A 73 5.59 -2.40 6.55
C LYS A 73 6.81 -1.70 7.14
N THR A 74 7.49 -0.80 6.42
CA THR A 74 8.60 0.00 6.97
C THR A 74 8.13 1.22 7.76
N LYS A 75 6.85 1.62 7.63
CA LYS A 75 6.24 2.75 8.33
C LYS A 75 5.36 2.32 9.51
N MET A 76 5.53 1.08 9.97
CA MET A 76 4.86 0.52 11.14
C MET A 76 5.88 0.18 12.21
N LEU A 77 5.58 0.51 13.48
CA LEU A 77 6.35 -0.02 14.60
C LEU A 77 6.34 -1.55 14.60
N ALA A 78 7.44 -2.17 15.00
CA ALA A 78 7.57 -3.62 15.04
C ALA A 78 6.50 -4.30 15.92
N SER A 79 6.12 -3.67 17.04
CA SER A 79 5.05 -4.16 17.92
C SER A 79 3.69 -4.22 17.22
N ILE A 80 3.33 -3.17 16.47
CA ILE A 80 2.09 -3.10 15.70
C ILE A 80 2.13 -4.02 14.49
N ARG A 81 3.28 -4.12 13.83
CA ARG A 81 3.47 -5.07 12.73
C ARG A 81 3.26 -6.52 13.18
N GLY A 82 3.64 -6.85 14.41
CA GLY A 82 3.38 -8.17 15.01
C GLY A 82 1.91 -8.40 15.40
N SER A 83 1.13 -7.34 15.61
CA SER A 83 -0.28 -7.43 16.01
C SER A 83 -1.28 -7.40 14.85
N VAL A 84 -0.83 -7.04 13.64
CA VAL A 84 -1.67 -6.95 12.44
C VAL A 84 -1.45 -8.18 11.56
N ASP A 85 -2.52 -8.78 11.05
CA ASP A 85 -2.46 -9.86 10.08
C ASP A 85 -1.69 -9.42 8.82
N GLN A 86 -0.67 -10.19 8.46
CA GLN A 86 0.24 -9.83 7.38
C GLN A 86 -0.28 -10.37 6.04
N HIS A 87 -0.51 -9.46 5.10
CA HIS A 87 -0.94 -9.81 3.74
C HIS A 87 0.11 -9.43 2.69
N ASN A 88 0.10 -10.18 1.58
CA ASN A 88 0.85 -9.85 0.36
C ASN A 88 0.03 -8.98 -0.60
N ASN A 89 -1.28 -8.88 -0.39
CA ASN A 89 -2.15 -7.96 -1.11
C ASN A 89 -2.30 -6.65 -0.33
N ILE A 90 -2.07 -5.51 -0.99
CA ILE A 90 -2.13 -4.19 -0.35
C ILE A 90 -3.51 -3.84 0.21
N ARG A 91 -4.59 -4.24 -0.48
CA ARG A 91 -5.96 -3.95 -0.02
C ARG A 91 -6.31 -4.75 1.21
N GLU A 92 -5.91 -6.02 1.25
CA GLU A 92 -6.10 -6.88 2.43
C GLU A 92 -5.25 -6.38 3.60
N LEU A 93 -4.00 -5.96 3.36
CA LEU A 93 -3.16 -5.38 4.40
C LEU A 93 -3.78 -4.10 4.97
N LEU A 94 -4.23 -3.19 4.12
CA LEU A 94 -4.91 -1.97 4.56
C LEU A 94 -6.18 -2.30 5.34
N LYS A 95 -6.96 -3.30 4.90
CA LYS A 95 -8.15 -3.75 5.62
C LYS A 95 -7.79 -4.31 7.01
N ALA A 96 -6.77 -5.14 7.12
CA ALA A 96 -6.34 -5.69 8.42
C ALA A 96 -5.89 -4.58 9.39
N ILE A 97 -5.18 -3.56 8.88
CA ILE A 97 -4.83 -2.37 9.66
C ILE A 97 -6.10 -1.59 10.05
N ASP A 98 -7.04 -1.41 9.12
CA ASP A 98 -8.31 -0.73 9.39
C ASP A 98 -9.10 -1.46 10.49
N ASP A 99 -9.27 -2.77 10.39
CA ASP A 99 -10.01 -3.58 11.37
C ASP A 99 -9.38 -3.46 12.78
N GLN A 100 -8.05 -3.36 12.86
CA GLN A 100 -7.30 -3.19 14.11
C GLN A 100 -7.50 -1.82 14.78
N PHE A 101 -7.70 -0.74 14.00
CA PHE A 101 -7.68 0.64 14.51
C PHE A 101 -8.96 1.44 14.31
N VAL A 102 -9.90 0.98 13.46
CA VAL A 102 -11.22 1.60 13.24
C VAL A 102 -12.26 1.05 14.24
N SER A 103 -11.95 -0.05 14.92
CA SER A 103 -12.78 -0.64 15.98
C SER A 103 -12.60 0.00 17.37
N SER A 104 -11.83 1.10 17.49
CA SER A 104 -11.58 1.85 18.73
C SER A 104 -12.18 3.26 18.72
#